data_AF-A0AAU7HN90-F1
#
_entry.id   AF-A0AAU7HN90-F1
#
_cell.length_a   1.000
_cell.length_b   1.000
_cell.length_c   1.000
_cell.angle_alpha   90.00
_cell.angle_beta   90.00
_cell.angle_gamma   90.00
#
_symmetry.space_group_name_H-M   'P 1'
#
loop_
_entity.id
_entity.type
_entity.pdbx_description
1 polymer ?
#
loop_
_entity_poly.entity_id
_entity_poly.type
_entity_poly.pdbx_seq_one_letter_code
_entity_poly.pdbx_strand_id
1 'polypeptide(L)'
;MIQTLFDFPVYFKFFIGLFALVNPVGIIPVFISMTSYQTAAARNKTNLTANLSVAIILWTSLFLGDGILQLFGISIDSFRIAGGILVVTIAMSMISGKLGEDKQNKQEKSETAIRESIGVVPLALPLMAGPGAISSTIVWGTRYHSAINLFGFFVAIALFALCCWGLFRMAPWLVRLLGQTGINVITRIMGLLLMALGIEFIVTGIKSIFPGLLA
;
A
#
# COMPACT_ATOMS: atom_id res chain seq x y z
N MET A 1 15.17 -32.31 4.80
CA MET A 1 13.84 -31.68 4.75
C MET A 1 13.89 -30.46 5.67
N ILE A 2 14.50 -29.37 5.17
CA ILE A 2 14.69 -28.12 5.93
C ILE A 2 13.42 -27.31 5.70
N GLN A 3 12.48 -27.35 6.65
CA GLN A 3 11.50 -26.29 6.79
C GLN A 3 12.32 -25.01 7.03
N THR A 4 12.48 -24.21 5.99
CA THR A 4 13.31 -23.01 6.02
C THR A 4 12.72 -22.05 7.03
N LEU A 5 13.49 -21.75 8.09
CA LEU A 5 13.18 -20.76 9.12
C LEU A 5 12.74 -19.39 8.54
N PHE A 6 13.07 -19.11 7.26
CA PHE A 6 12.56 -17.98 6.49
C PHE A 6 11.76 -18.45 5.28
N ASP A 7 10.46 -18.16 5.27
CA ASP A 7 9.59 -18.37 4.11
C ASP A 7 9.74 -17.19 3.12
N PHE A 8 10.92 -17.11 2.49
CA PHE A 8 11.24 -16.05 1.52
C PHE A 8 10.15 -15.82 0.45
N PRO A 9 9.50 -16.86 -0.12
CA PRO A 9 8.42 -16.68 -1.09
C PRO A 9 7.21 -15.92 -0.51
N VAL A 10 6.91 -16.11 0.78
CA VAL A 10 5.78 -15.48 1.47
C VAL A 10 6.05 -13.98 1.65
N TYR A 11 7.24 -13.61 2.11
CA TYR A 11 7.62 -12.20 2.29
C TYR A 11 7.70 -11.47 0.95
N PHE A 12 8.20 -12.15 -0.10
CA PHE A 12 8.27 -11.59 -1.44
C PHE A 12 6.87 -11.34 -2.03
N LYS A 13 5.92 -12.26 -1.83
CA LYS A 13 4.51 -12.05 -2.22
C LYS A 13 3.90 -10.85 -1.49
N PHE A 14 4.16 -10.71 -0.19
CA PHE A 14 3.70 -9.56 0.59
C PHE A 14 4.30 -8.25 0.08
N PHE A 15 5.62 -8.21 -0.20
CA PHE A 15 6.30 -7.05 -0.77
C PHE A 15 5.71 -6.63 -2.12
N ILE A 16 5.50 -7.58 -3.06
CA ILE A 16 4.86 -7.29 -4.34
C ILE A 16 3.43 -6.81 -4.13
N GLY A 17 2.70 -7.42 -3.20
CA GLY A 17 1.35 -6.99 -2.83
C GLY A 17 1.32 -5.54 -2.35
N LEU A 18 2.22 -5.14 -1.46
CA LEU A 18 2.37 -3.74 -1.03
C LEU A 18 2.71 -2.82 -2.20
N PHE A 19 3.64 -3.23 -3.07
CA PHE A 19 4.02 -2.43 -4.24
C PHE A 19 2.86 -2.21 -5.21
N ALA A 20 2.08 -3.25 -5.47
CA ALA A 20 0.88 -3.16 -6.27
C ALA A 20 -0.18 -2.28 -5.59
N LEU A 21 -0.39 -2.44 -4.28
CA LEU A 21 -1.44 -1.75 -3.50
C LEU A 21 -1.21 -0.26 -3.42
N VAL A 22 0.02 0.10 -3.08
CA VAL A 22 0.41 1.50 -2.95
C VAL A 22 0.58 2.13 -4.33
N ASN A 23 1.06 1.36 -5.32
CA ASN A 23 1.41 1.84 -6.65
C ASN A 23 2.22 3.15 -6.59
N PRO A 24 3.45 3.11 -6.03
CA PRO A 24 4.27 4.30 -5.87
C PRO A 24 4.53 5.00 -7.21
N VAL A 25 4.59 4.25 -8.31
CA VAL A 25 4.76 4.81 -9.66
C VAL A 25 3.58 5.71 -10.05
N GLY A 26 2.34 5.29 -9.78
CA GLY A 26 1.16 6.12 -10.03
C GLY A 26 1.04 7.34 -9.11
N ILE A 27 1.73 7.34 -7.97
CA ILE A 27 1.77 8.49 -7.02
C ILE A 27 2.80 9.54 -7.46
N ILE A 28 3.77 9.20 -8.31
CA ILE A 28 4.83 10.12 -8.74
C ILE A 28 4.31 11.47 -9.26
N PRO A 29 3.31 11.54 -10.16
CA PRO A 29 2.80 12.83 -10.64
C PRO A 29 2.23 13.70 -9.51
N VAL A 30 1.54 13.08 -8.55
CA VAL A 30 0.99 13.75 -7.37
C VAL A 30 2.13 14.27 -6.48
N PHE A 31 3.16 13.44 -6.23
CA PHE A 31 4.33 13.84 -5.46
C PHE A 31 5.06 15.03 -6.10
N ILE A 32 5.26 15.02 -7.42
CA ILE A 32 5.90 16.14 -8.13
C ILE A 32 5.05 17.40 -8.06
N SER A 33 3.74 17.30 -8.30
CA SER A 33 2.82 18.43 -8.19
C SER A 33 2.89 19.08 -6.81
N MET A 34 2.85 18.27 -5.75
CA MET A 34 2.89 18.72 -4.35
C MET A 34 4.25 19.27 -3.89
N THR A 35 5.34 18.93 -4.58
CA THR A 35 6.70 19.36 -4.21
C THR A 35 7.30 20.32 -5.23
N SER A 36 6.52 20.77 -6.21
CA SER A 36 6.95 21.63 -7.32
C SER A 36 7.49 22.99 -6.86
N TYR A 37 6.93 23.55 -5.79
CA TYR A 37 7.34 24.85 -5.22
C TYR A 37 8.47 24.72 -4.17
N GLN A 38 8.93 23.50 -3.87
CA GLN A 38 9.93 23.24 -2.84
C GLN A 38 11.34 23.19 -3.43
N THR A 39 12.35 23.61 -2.64
CA THR A 39 13.76 23.41 -2.99
C THR A 39 14.10 21.91 -3.02
N ALA A 40 15.19 21.53 -3.69
CA ALA A 40 15.61 20.13 -3.75
C ALA A 40 15.85 19.51 -2.36
N ALA A 41 16.38 20.30 -1.41
CA ALA A 41 16.60 19.87 -0.03
C ALA A 41 15.27 19.66 0.71
N ALA A 42 14.32 20.60 0.58
CA ALA A 42 12.99 20.49 1.18
C ALA A 42 12.22 19.29 0.61
N ARG A 43 12.25 19.09 -0.72
CA ARG A 43 11.62 17.94 -1.37
C ARG A 43 12.17 16.59 -0.87
N ASN A 44 13.48 16.49 -0.67
CA ASN A 44 14.09 15.27 -0.11
C ASN A 44 13.67 15.03 1.35
N LYS A 45 13.53 16.10 2.14
CA LYS A 45 13.00 16.02 3.51
C LYS A 45 11.55 15.52 3.49
N THR A 46 10.69 16.08 2.64
CA THR A 46 9.31 15.62 2.46
C THR A 46 9.23 14.17 2.02
N ASN A 47 10.08 13.76 1.06
CA ASN A 47 10.18 12.36 0.64
C ASN A 47 10.54 11.43 1.81
N LEU A 48 11.53 11.81 2.62
CA LEU A 48 11.94 11.03 3.77
C LEU A 48 10.82 10.95 4.81
N THR A 49 10.21 12.08 5.17
CA THR A 49 9.10 12.13 6.13
C THR A 49 7.93 11.26 5.66
N ALA A 50 7.54 11.34 4.38
CA ALA A 50 6.44 10.55 3.85
C ALA A 50 6.72 9.04 3.93
N ASN A 51 7.88 8.58 3.48
CA ASN A 51 8.22 7.15 3.53
C ASN A 51 8.39 6.64 4.96
N LEU A 52 8.97 7.44 5.86
CA LEU A 52 9.09 7.10 7.26
C LEU A 52 7.72 6.97 7.92
N SER A 53 6.80 7.92 7.66
CA SER A 53 5.43 7.84 8.13
C SER A 53 4.71 6.60 7.61
N VAL A 54 4.85 6.26 6.33
CA VAL A 54 4.28 5.03 5.77
C VAL A 54 4.81 3.78 6.47
N ALA A 55 6.13 3.68 6.66
CA ALA A 55 6.73 2.57 7.38
C ALA A 55 6.18 2.45 8.81
N ILE A 56 6.11 3.56 9.55
CA ILE A 56 5.57 3.59 10.92
C ILE A 56 4.10 3.14 10.93
N ILE A 57 3.26 3.63 10.01
CA ILE A 57 1.84 3.25 9.94
C ILE A 57 1.68 1.76 9.64
N LEU A 58 2.45 1.23 8.68
CA LEU A 58 2.38 -0.17 8.32
C LEU A 58 2.93 -1.07 9.43
N TRP A 59 4.02 -0.69 10.11
CA TRP A 59 4.52 -1.42 11.27
C TRP A 59 3.51 -1.39 12.44
N THR A 60 2.94 -0.23 12.72
CA THR A 60 1.88 -0.08 13.73
C THR A 60 0.71 -1.01 13.40
N SER A 61 0.29 -1.05 12.14
CA SER A 61 -0.78 -1.95 11.67
C SER A 61 -0.40 -3.42 11.77
N LEU A 62 0.87 -3.76 11.49
CA LEU A 62 1.39 -5.12 11.58
C LEU A 62 1.32 -5.66 13.02
N PHE A 63 1.70 -4.84 14.01
CA PHE A 63 1.77 -5.27 15.42
C PHE A 63 0.47 -5.08 16.19
N LEU A 64 -0.28 -3.98 15.95
CA LEU A 64 -1.51 -3.67 16.68
C LEU A 64 -2.78 -4.15 15.98
N GLY A 65 -2.72 -4.48 14.68
CA GLY A 65 -3.89 -4.79 13.88
C GLY A 65 -4.74 -5.92 14.45
N ASP A 66 -4.10 -7.02 14.85
CA ASP A 66 -4.79 -8.18 15.45
C ASP A 66 -5.51 -7.81 16.75
N GLY A 67 -4.82 -7.10 17.66
CA GLY A 67 -5.40 -6.66 18.92
C GLY A 67 -6.61 -5.72 18.74
N ILE A 68 -6.56 -4.86 17.72
CA ILE A 68 -7.70 -4.00 17.36
C ILE A 68 -8.87 -4.87 16.88
N LEU A 69 -8.64 -5.83 15.99
CA LEU A 69 -9.72 -6.70 15.50
C LEU A 69 -10.37 -7.48 16.64
N GLN A 70 -9.58 -8.01 17.57
CA GLN A 70 -10.07 -8.73 18.75
C GLN A 70 -10.90 -7.82 19.67
N LEU A 71 -10.49 -6.56 19.87
CA LEU A 71 -11.23 -5.59 20.68
C LEU A 71 -12.64 -5.32 20.12
N PHE A 72 -12.76 -5.28 18.79
CA PHE A 72 -14.05 -5.11 18.11
C PHE A 72 -14.81 -6.43 17.91
N GLY A 73 -14.24 -7.58 18.29
CA GLY A 73 -14.85 -8.90 18.06
C GLY A 73 -14.94 -9.28 16.57
N ILE A 74 -14.08 -8.72 15.72
CA ILE A 74 -14.08 -8.96 14.28
C ILE A 74 -13.17 -10.15 13.96
N SER A 75 -13.69 -11.15 13.26
CA SER A 75 -12.88 -12.29 12.81
C SER A 75 -11.87 -11.87 11.73
N ILE A 76 -10.70 -12.50 11.73
CA ILE A 76 -9.66 -12.26 10.70
C ILE A 76 -10.19 -12.56 9.30
N ASP A 77 -11.05 -13.58 9.16
CA ASP A 77 -11.61 -13.95 7.86
C ASP A 77 -12.64 -12.94 7.36
N SER A 78 -13.49 -12.40 8.25
CA SER A 78 -14.39 -11.28 7.92
C SER A 78 -13.59 -10.04 7.50
N PHE A 79 -12.52 -9.73 8.23
CA PHE A 79 -11.65 -8.60 7.89
C PHE A 79 -10.92 -8.82 6.56
N ARG A 80 -10.50 -10.06 6.26
CA ARG A 80 -9.88 -10.42 4.98
C ARG A 80 -10.83 -10.22 3.81
N ILE A 81 -12.11 -10.58 3.94
CA ILE A 81 -13.13 -10.33 2.91
C ILE A 81 -13.33 -8.83 2.71
N ALA A 82 -13.51 -8.07 3.79
CA ALA A 82 -13.66 -6.62 3.72
C ALA A 82 -12.44 -5.94 3.07
N GLY A 83 -11.24 -6.36 3.46
CA GLY A 83 -9.97 -5.93 2.86
C GLY A 83 -9.90 -6.26 1.38
N GLY A 84 -10.26 -7.47 0.99
CA GLY A 84 -10.32 -7.88 -0.42
C GLY A 84 -11.29 -7.04 -1.25
N ILE A 85 -12.48 -6.73 -0.73
CA ILE A 85 -13.46 -5.83 -1.40
C ILE A 85 -12.86 -4.44 -1.61
N LEU A 86 -12.17 -3.91 -0.60
CA LEU A 86 -11.53 -2.61 -0.67
C LEU A 86 -10.40 -2.61 -1.72
N VAL A 87 -9.58 -3.66 -1.76
CA VAL A 87 -8.53 -3.86 -2.76
C VAL A 87 -9.12 -3.93 -4.18
N VAL A 88 -10.21 -4.68 -4.38
CA VAL A 88 -10.91 -4.76 -5.68
C VAL A 88 -11.44 -3.38 -6.11
N THR A 89 -11.94 -2.58 -5.16
CA THR A 89 -12.43 -1.22 -5.44
C THR A 89 -11.28 -0.29 -5.89
N ILE A 90 -10.12 -0.38 -5.22
CA ILE A 90 -8.91 0.35 -5.62
C ILE A 90 -8.42 -0.13 -6.99
N ALA A 91 -8.41 -1.44 -7.22
CA ALA A 91 -8.03 -2.03 -8.50
C ALA A 91 -8.91 -1.53 -9.65
N MET A 92 -10.23 -1.51 -9.46
CA MET A 92 -11.19 -1.01 -10.44
C MET A 92 -10.94 0.46 -10.80
N SER A 93 -10.66 1.30 -9.81
CA SER A 93 -10.37 2.72 -10.05
C SER A 93 -9.00 2.93 -10.73
N MET A 94 -8.03 2.05 -10.50
CA MET A 94 -6.74 2.03 -11.21
C MET A 94 -6.91 1.62 -12.68
N ILE A 95 -7.65 0.54 -12.94
CA ILE A 95 -7.92 0.03 -14.30
C ILE A 95 -8.73 1.06 -15.10
N SER A 96 -9.70 1.70 -14.46
CA SER A 96 -10.53 2.74 -15.09
C SER A 96 -9.78 4.05 -15.37
N GLY A 97 -8.53 4.19 -14.90
CA GLY A 97 -7.74 5.43 -15.04
C GLY A 97 -8.19 6.59 -14.16
N LYS A 98 -9.19 6.37 -13.29
CA LYS A 98 -9.78 7.40 -12.42
C LYS A 98 -8.90 7.74 -11.21
N LEU A 99 -7.89 6.92 -10.90
CA LEU A 99 -7.07 7.13 -9.70
C LEU A 99 -6.28 8.45 -9.71
N GLY A 100 -5.84 8.91 -10.89
CA GLY A 100 -5.13 10.18 -11.03
C GLY A 100 -6.07 11.38 -10.82
N GLU A 101 -7.25 11.31 -11.41
CA GLU A 101 -8.28 12.36 -11.32
C GLU A 101 -8.93 12.40 -9.94
N ASP A 102 -9.29 11.27 -9.32
CA ASP A 102 -9.90 11.24 -7.98
C ASP A 102 -8.94 11.72 -6.88
N LYS A 103 -7.62 11.44 -7.02
CA LYS A 103 -6.60 11.91 -6.09
C LYS A 103 -6.29 13.41 -6.28
N GLN A 104 -6.31 13.93 -7.51
CA GLN A 104 -6.15 15.37 -7.77
C GLN A 104 -7.41 16.20 -7.46
N ASN A 105 -8.60 15.71 -7.81
CA ASN A 105 -9.86 16.45 -7.70
C ASN A 105 -10.40 16.52 -6.25
N LYS A 106 -10.15 15.47 -5.42
CA LYS A 106 -10.33 15.59 -3.96
C LYS A 106 -9.37 16.59 -3.32
N GLN A 107 -8.23 16.88 -3.97
CA GLN A 107 -7.19 17.75 -3.44
C GLN A 107 -7.42 19.21 -3.80
N GLU A 108 -7.93 19.52 -5.01
CA GLU A 108 -8.37 20.88 -5.39
C GLU A 108 -9.47 21.42 -4.47
N LYS A 109 -10.32 20.55 -3.90
CA LYS A 109 -11.35 20.93 -2.92
C LYS A 109 -10.82 21.18 -1.50
N SER A 110 -9.55 20.92 -1.22
CA SER A 110 -8.95 21.06 0.12
C SER A 110 -7.72 21.97 0.11
N GLU A 111 -7.84 23.17 -0.48
CA GLU A 111 -6.87 24.23 -0.26
C GLU A 111 -7.46 25.18 0.79
N THR A 112 -6.91 25.26 2.01
CA THR A 112 -6.04 26.39 2.42
C THR A 112 -5.17 26.05 3.66
N ALA A 113 -5.29 24.88 4.29
CA ALA A 113 -4.71 24.65 5.64
C ALA A 113 -3.46 23.74 5.74
N ILE A 114 -3.00 23.11 4.65
CA ILE A 114 -1.96 22.05 4.74
C ILE A 114 -0.72 22.41 3.92
N ARG A 115 -0.02 23.50 4.26
CA ARG A 115 1.32 23.79 3.70
C ARG A 115 2.47 23.32 4.60
N GLU A 116 2.22 23.02 5.87
CA GLU A 116 3.27 22.64 6.83
C GLU A 116 3.43 21.13 7.05
N SER A 117 2.48 20.27 6.64
CA SER A 117 2.49 18.83 6.93
C SER A 117 2.54 17.90 5.70
N ILE A 118 2.99 18.40 4.55
CA ILE A 118 2.92 17.73 3.25
C ILE A 118 3.65 16.38 3.20
N GLY A 119 4.53 16.08 4.15
CA GLY A 119 5.10 14.73 4.31
C GLY A 119 4.12 13.70 4.89
N VAL A 120 3.31 14.07 5.88
CA VAL A 120 2.47 13.13 6.64
C VAL A 120 1.06 13.04 6.05
N VAL A 121 0.48 14.17 5.62
CA VAL A 121 -0.84 14.24 5.00
C VAL A 121 -0.75 15.13 3.76
N PRO A 122 -1.23 14.72 2.56
CA PRO A 122 -1.88 13.46 2.19
C PRO A 122 -0.92 12.32 1.72
N LEU A 123 0.39 12.59 1.60
CA LEU A 123 1.34 11.68 0.94
C LEU A 123 1.48 10.33 1.66
N ALA A 124 1.75 10.34 2.97
CA ALA A 124 1.78 9.11 3.76
C ALA A 124 0.36 8.58 4.01
N LEU A 125 -0.56 9.44 4.45
CA LEU A 125 -1.99 9.12 4.63
C LEU A 125 -2.86 10.10 3.85
N PRO A 126 -3.77 9.67 2.96
CA PRO A 126 -4.18 8.29 2.66
C PRO A 126 -3.51 7.68 1.42
N LEU A 127 -2.60 8.41 0.75
CA LEU A 127 -2.18 8.04 -0.61
C LEU A 127 -1.31 6.78 -0.66
N MET A 128 -0.38 6.63 0.29
CA MET A 128 0.54 5.49 0.36
C MET A 128 0.10 4.44 1.38
N ALA A 129 0.02 4.79 2.66
CA ALA A 129 -0.51 3.92 3.71
C ALA A 129 -2.05 3.96 3.74
N GLY A 130 -2.67 3.83 2.57
CA GLY A 130 -4.12 3.83 2.44
C GLY A 130 -4.77 2.59 3.08
N PRO A 131 -6.11 2.57 3.20
CA PRO A 131 -6.84 1.49 3.86
C PRO A 131 -6.57 0.10 3.25
N GLY A 132 -6.24 0.02 1.95
CA GLY A 132 -5.86 -1.24 1.30
C GLY A 132 -4.50 -1.79 1.76
N ALA A 133 -3.50 -0.92 1.88
CA ALA A 133 -2.17 -1.31 2.37
C ALA A 133 -2.21 -1.68 3.86
N ILE A 134 -2.97 -0.92 4.66
CA ILE A 134 -3.22 -1.22 6.09
C ILE A 134 -3.92 -2.57 6.23
N SER A 135 -5.06 -2.75 5.55
CA SER A 135 -5.83 -4.00 5.64
C SER A 135 -5.01 -5.22 5.22
N SER A 136 -4.27 -5.13 4.10
CA SER A 136 -3.38 -6.20 3.67
C SER A 136 -2.32 -6.51 4.74
N THR A 137 -1.68 -5.49 5.31
CA THR A 137 -0.65 -5.69 6.35
C THR A 137 -1.20 -6.41 7.58
N ILE A 138 -2.42 -6.07 8.02
CA ILE A 138 -3.08 -6.75 9.15
C ILE A 138 -3.40 -8.21 8.78
N VAL A 139 -3.95 -8.47 7.59
CA VAL A 139 -4.29 -9.83 7.13
C VAL A 139 -3.05 -10.72 7.03
N TRP A 140 -1.91 -10.19 6.57
CA TRP A 140 -0.67 -10.95 6.48
C TRP A 140 -0.01 -11.14 7.85
N GLY A 141 -0.01 -10.13 8.72
CA GLY A 141 0.51 -10.23 10.09
C GLY A 141 -0.23 -11.26 10.95
N THR A 142 -1.57 -11.26 10.87
CA THR A 142 -2.43 -12.20 11.61
C THR A 142 -2.32 -13.64 11.11
N ARG A 143 -1.97 -13.86 9.84
CA ARG A 143 -1.80 -15.22 9.28
C ARG A 143 -0.56 -15.93 9.83
N TYR A 144 0.48 -15.20 10.23
CA TYR A 144 1.76 -15.78 10.66
C TYR A 144 2.23 -15.20 11.99
N HIS A 145 1.81 -15.80 13.10
CA HIS A 145 2.13 -15.34 14.46
C HIS A 145 3.56 -15.63 14.95
N SER A 146 4.39 -16.35 14.17
CA SER A 146 5.77 -16.63 14.56
C SER A 146 6.60 -15.35 14.55
N ALA A 147 7.40 -15.13 15.60
CA ALA A 147 8.28 -13.96 15.72
C ALA A 147 9.23 -13.79 14.51
N ILE A 148 9.65 -14.90 13.91
CA ILE A 148 10.50 -14.90 12.70
C ILE A 148 9.73 -14.36 11.49
N ASN A 149 8.45 -14.72 11.34
CA ASN A 149 7.61 -14.24 10.23
C ASN A 149 7.26 -12.76 10.40
N LEU A 150 6.97 -12.31 11.62
CA LEU A 150 6.77 -10.89 11.93
C LEU A 150 8.03 -10.08 11.61
N PHE A 151 9.21 -10.59 11.96
CA PHE A 151 10.48 -9.95 11.58
C PHE A 151 10.67 -9.92 10.05
N GLY A 152 10.33 -10.99 9.34
CA GLY A 152 10.34 -11.04 7.87
C GLY A 152 9.45 -9.96 7.24
N PHE A 153 8.22 -9.79 7.73
CA PHE A 153 7.31 -8.73 7.26
C PHE A 153 7.78 -7.33 7.65
N PHE A 154 8.35 -7.15 8.84
CA PHE A 154 8.96 -5.90 9.27
C PHE A 154 10.06 -5.44 8.29
N VAL A 155 10.97 -6.37 7.92
CA VAL A 155 12.02 -6.12 6.93
C VAL A 155 11.42 -5.86 5.54
N ALA A 156 10.38 -6.58 5.13
CA ALA A 156 9.71 -6.34 3.85
C ALA A 156 9.09 -4.94 3.77
N ILE A 157 8.46 -4.44 4.84
CA ILE A 157 7.95 -3.06 4.92
C ILE A 157 9.09 -2.05 4.86
N ALA A 158 10.20 -2.30 5.56
CA ALA A 158 11.37 -1.43 5.53
C ALA A 158 11.96 -1.31 4.11
N LEU A 159 12.12 -2.44 3.43
CA LEU A 159 12.58 -2.51 2.04
C LEU A 159 11.59 -1.80 1.11
N PHE A 160 10.29 -2.00 1.30
CA PHE A 160 9.26 -1.34 0.51
C PHE A 160 9.32 0.20 0.65
N ALA A 161 9.44 0.71 1.88
CA ALA A 161 9.58 2.13 2.14
C ALA A 161 10.87 2.70 1.54
N LEU A 162 11.98 1.94 1.61
CA LEU A 162 13.25 2.32 0.99
C LEU A 162 13.14 2.38 -0.54
N CYS A 163 12.48 1.39 -1.16
CA CYS A 163 12.20 1.40 -2.60
C CYS A 163 11.35 2.61 -3.01
N CYS A 164 10.30 2.92 -2.27
CA CYS A 164 9.46 4.09 -2.52
C CYS A 164 10.26 5.40 -2.39
N TRP A 165 11.10 5.51 -1.36
CA TRP A 165 12.00 6.65 -1.19
C TRP A 165 12.94 6.83 -2.39
N GLY A 166 13.52 5.74 -2.90
CA GLY A 166 14.35 5.72 -4.10
C GLY A 166 13.58 6.17 -5.35
N LEU A 167 12.38 5.62 -5.56
CA LEU A 167 11.50 5.98 -6.69
C LEU A 167 11.15 7.48 -6.68
N PHE A 168 10.80 8.03 -5.52
CA PHE A 168 10.46 9.46 -5.41
C PHE A 168 11.68 10.37 -5.56
N ARG A 169 12.88 9.91 -5.20
CA ARG A 169 14.12 10.65 -5.47
C ARG A 169 14.38 10.74 -6.98
N MET A 170 14.06 9.67 -7.71
CA MET A 170 14.16 9.58 -9.16
C MET A 170 12.91 10.08 -9.90
N ALA A 171 11.89 10.58 -9.19
CA ALA A 171 10.60 10.96 -9.75
C ALA A 171 10.70 11.88 -10.99
N PRO A 172 11.50 12.97 -10.99
CA PRO A 172 11.58 13.85 -12.17
C PRO A 172 12.15 13.14 -13.40
N TRP A 173 13.08 12.22 -13.19
CA TRP A 173 13.65 11.41 -14.26
C TRP A 173 12.66 10.35 -14.75
N LEU A 174 11.95 9.70 -13.84
CA LEU A 174 10.93 8.70 -14.16
C LEU A 174 9.78 9.30 -14.99
N VAL A 175 9.33 10.50 -14.66
CA VAL A 175 8.29 11.21 -15.44
C VAL A 175 8.77 11.57 -16.84
N ARG A 176 10.03 12.00 -16.99
CA ARG A 176 10.61 12.28 -18.32
C ARG A 176 10.77 11.02 -19.16
N LEU A 177 11.10 9.89 -18.53
CA LEU A 177 11.29 8.61 -19.22
C LEU A 177 9.96 7.96 -19.63
N LEU A 178 8.99 7.90 -18.71
CA LEU A 178 7.73 7.17 -18.92
C LEU A 178 6.61 8.04 -19.50
N GLY A 179 6.67 9.35 -19.26
CA GLY A 179 5.56 10.26 -19.55
C GLY A 179 4.28 9.94 -18.76
N GLN A 180 3.25 10.77 -18.93
CA GLN A 180 1.96 10.54 -18.28
C GLN A 180 1.28 9.26 -18.77
N THR A 181 1.43 8.94 -20.07
CA THR A 181 0.88 7.73 -20.69
C THR A 181 1.51 6.46 -20.12
N GLY A 182 2.84 6.40 -19.98
CA GLY A 182 3.53 5.23 -19.41
C GLY A 182 3.18 5.01 -17.95
N ILE A 183 3.08 6.07 -17.14
CA ILE A 183 2.63 6.00 -15.75
C ILE A 183 1.20 5.46 -15.65
N ASN A 184 0.30 5.89 -16.55
CA ASN A 184 -1.07 5.39 -16.59
C ASN A 184 -1.13 3.90 -16.98
N VAL A 185 -0.35 3.48 -17.97
CA VAL A 185 -0.26 2.07 -18.38
C VAL A 185 0.25 1.19 -17.23
N ILE A 186 1.34 1.58 -16.56
CA ILE A 186 1.87 0.85 -15.40
C ILE A 186 0.84 0.79 -14.28
N THR A 187 0.14 1.90 -14.01
CA THR A 187 -0.92 1.96 -13.00
C THR A 187 -2.06 0.99 -13.32
N ARG A 188 -2.47 0.87 -14.59
CA ARG A 188 -3.50 -0.10 -15.00
C ARG A 188 -3.03 -1.55 -14.85
N ILE A 189 -1.77 -1.84 -15.20
CA ILE A 189 -1.19 -3.18 -15.01
C ILE A 189 -1.16 -3.55 -13.52
N MET A 190 -0.72 -2.63 -12.65
CA MET A 190 -0.78 -2.84 -11.20
C MET A 190 -2.22 -3.04 -10.72
N GLY A 191 -3.19 -2.32 -11.31
CA GLY A 191 -4.61 -2.50 -11.04
C GLY A 191 -5.11 -3.91 -11.36
N LEU A 192 -4.69 -4.49 -12.49
CA LEU A 192 -5.02 -5.87 -12.85
C LEU A 192 -4.44 -6.87 -11.84
N LEU A 193 -3.20 -6.67 -11.40
CA LEU A 193 -2.56 -7.51 -10.36
C LEU A 193 -3.31 -7.39 -9.03
N LEU A 194 -3.72 -6.17 -8.65
CA LEU A 194 -4.49 -5.94 -7.44
C LEU A 194 -5.87 -6.57 -7.48
N MET A 195 -6.53 -6.55 -8.63
CA MET A 195 -7.83 -7.20 -8.78
C MET A 195 -7.71 -8.70 -8.47
N ALA A 196 -6.69 -9.35 -9.02
CA ALA A 196 -6.42 -10.76 -8.73
C ALA A 196 -6.12 -11.00 -7.24
N LEU A 197 -5.29 -10.17 -6.61
CA LEU A 197 -4.99 -10.28 -5.17
C LEU A 197 -6.21 -10.04 -4.28
N GLY A 198 -7.06 -9.07 -4.61
CA GLY A 198 -8.27 -8.78 -3.87
C GLY A 198 -9.28 -9.92 -3.94
N ILE A 199 -9.45 -10.52 -5.14
CA ILE A 199 -10.26 -11.73 -5.32
C ILE A 199 -9.69 -12.89 -4.50
N GLU A 200 -8.37 -13.09 -4.50
CA GLU A 200 -7.72 -14.16 -3.70
C GLU A 200 -7.98 -13.99 -2.20
N PHE A 201 -7.98 -12.75 -1.67
CA PHE A 201 -8.35 -12.49 -0.28
C PHE A 201 -9.79 -12.85 0.02
N ILE A 202 -10.74 -12.43 -0.84
CA ILE A 202 -12.16 -12.74 -0.71
C ILE A 202 -12.37 -14.26 -0.72
N VAL A 203 -11.80 -14.95 -1.71
CA VAL A 203 -11.90 -16.40 -1.84
C VAL A 203 -11.32 -17.08 -0.61
N THR A 204 -10.11 -16.74 -0.18
CA THR A 204 -9.48 -17.35 1.00
C THR A 204 -10.30 -17.11 2.28
N GLY A 205 -10.89 -15.92 2.43
CA GLY A 205 -11.79 -15.61 3.56
C GLY A 205 -13.06 -16.45 3.53
N ILE A 206 -13.74 -16.54 2.37
CA ILE A 206 -14.96 -17.35 2.21
C ILE A 206 -14.67 -18.84 2.48
N LYS A 207 -13.56 -19.38 1.96
CA LYS A 207 -13.14 -20.76 2.19
C LYS A 207 -12.93 -21.08 3.67
N SER A 208 -12.40 -20.11 4.42
CA SER A 208 -12.13 -20.28 5.85
C SER A 208 -13.41 -20.24 6.68
N ILE A 209 -14.40 -19.42 6.28
CA ILE A 209 -15.70 -19.31 6.95
C ILE A 209 -16.61 -20.50 6.63
N PHE A 210 -16.61 -20.98 5.38
CA PHE A 210 -17.48 -22.07 4.90
C PHE A 210 -16.67 -23.27 4.38
N PRO A 211 -16.04 -24.05 5.27
CA PRO A 211 -15.25 -25.22 4.85
C PRO A 211 -16.09 -26.28 4.12
N GLY A 212 -17.41 -26.33 4.36
CA GLY A 212 -18.34 -27.28 3.72
C GLY A 212 -18.85 -26.88 2.33
N LEU A 213 -18.58 -25.67 1.83
CA LEU A 213 -19.01 -25.24 0.48
C LEU A 213 -18.11 -25.80 -0.65
N LEU A 214 -16.97 -26.40 -0.29
CA LEU A 214 -15.95 -26.95 -1.19
C LEU A 214 -15.77 -28.47 -1.05
N ALA A 215 -16.68 -29.13 -0.32
CA ALA A 215 -16.76 -30.60 -0.27
C ALA A 215 -17.46 -31.14 -1.52
#